data_AF-A0AAV0WLM6-F1
#
_entry.id   AF-A0AAV0WLM6-F1
#
_cell.length_a   1.000
_cell.length_b   1.000
_cell.length_c   1.000
_cell.angle_alpha   90.00
_cell.angle_beta   90.00
_cell.angle_gamma   90.00
#
_symmetry.space_group_name_H-M   'P 1'
#
loop_
_entity.id
_entity.type
_entity.pdbx_description
1 polymer ?
#
loop_
_entity_poly.entity_id
_entity_poly.type
_entity_poly.pdbx_seq_one_letter_code
_entity_poly.pdbx_strand_id
1 'polypeptide(L)'
;MHLVCLGTVRKLILLWMKGPNEVRYPSWKIKEISSYIQTIKNKMPCEFARKPRNLDEVNRWKATEFRMFLLYYGIIVTKPSLKDQHWNNFFNLSISMIILLSPDHLKYINVARQLLDSFVKDFEIIYGRYLISHNIHGLTHLCDDYDKFGPLDNCSAFPFENYMGCLKRMLRKPHKPLEQVVKRYSEICSLKSNTKTKNDAPYFSGLHTHGPTLSSSIKGKQFTTLVLKSMTIKTHLERDSYFLTQEKKVVKIVNIIKKENSEDVILICKIFDKKNELFIKPTKSSELDIYVVKNLSNNFHEFNIKDIKKKMIMLPSNNNDLIVIPIIHSRFNY
;
A
#
# COMPACT_ATOMS: atom_id res chain seq x y z
N MET A 1 4.91 13.59 3.66
CA MET A 1 6.06 13.11 2.84
C MET A 1 7.38 13.26 3.59
N HIS A 2 7.76 14.48 3.95
CA HIS A 2 9.06 14.82 4.53
C HIS A 2 9.26 14.32 5.96
N LEU A 3 8.27 14.52 6.84
CA LEU A 3 8.36 14.09 8.23
C LEU A 3 8.62 12.57 8.36
N VAL A 4 7.68 11.77 7.84
CA VAL A 4 7.71 10.30 8.01
C VAL A 4 8.62 9.61 7.01
N CYS A 5 8.38 9.77 5.70
CA CYS A 5 9.04 8.93 4.68
C CYS A 5 10.50 9.33 4.46
N LEU A 6 10.74 10.58 4.03
CA LEU A 6 12.10 11.06 3.72
C LEU A 6 12.90 11.44 4.98
N GLY A 7 12.21 11.70 6.09
CA GLY A 7 12.78 12.02 7.40
C GLY A 7 13.01 10.76 8.22
N THR A 8 11.98 10.27 8.89
CA THR A 8 12.08 9.17 9.87
C THR A 8 12.49 7.82 9.24
N VAL A 9 11.76 7.34 8.24
CA VAL A 9 11.99 5.99 7.66
C VAL A 9 13.36 5.93 6.99
N ARG A 10 13.70 6.95 6.20
CA ARG A 10 15.04 7.06 5.61
C ARG A 10 16.12 7.07 6.69
N LYS A 11 15.93 7.82 7.77
CA LYS A 11 16.89 7.88 8.88
C LYS A 11 17.10 6.53 9.54
N LEU A 12 16.03 5.79 9.85
CA LEU A 12 16.13 4.45 10.44
C LEU A 12 16.95 3.51 9.54
N ILE A 13 16.64 3.45 8.25
CA ILE A 13 17.37 2.59 7.31
C ILE A 13 18.84 3.00 7.22
N LEU A 14 19.14 4.30 7.14
CA LEU A 14 20.52 4.78 7.10
C LEU A 14 21.28 4.50 8.41
N LEU A 15 20.63 4.53 9.57
CA LEU A 15 21.26 4.14 10.84
C LEU A 15 21.61 2.65 10.84
N TRP A 16 20.70 1.80 10.37
CA TRP A 16 20.97 0.37 10.26
C TRP A 16 22.11 0.05 9.30
N MET A 17 22.27 0.81 8.22
CA MET A 17 23.30 0.56 7.18
C MET A 17 24.63 1.26 7.44
N LYS A 18 24.59 2.50 7.91
CA LYS A 18 25.74 3.43 7.93
C LYS A 18 25.85 4.22 9.24
N GLY A 19 25.06 3.88 10.25
CA GLY A 19 25.11 4.54 11.56
C GLY A 19 26.35 4.17 12.38
N PRO A 20 26.41 4.65 13.63
CA PRO A 20 27.38 4.24 14.63
C PRO A 20 27.42 2.71 14.84
N ASN A 21 28.53 2.18 15.32
CA ASN A 21 28.75 0.72 15.44
C ASN A 21 27.71 0.03 16.33
N GLU A 22 27.16 0.73 17.31
CA GLU A 22 26.20 0.23 18.29
C GLU A 22 24.85 -0.13 17.64
N VAL A 23 24.47 0.62 16.59
CA VAL A 23 23.16 0.49 15.91
C VAL A 23 23.27 -0.05 14.49
N ARG A 24 24.46 0.02 13.88
CA ARG A 24 24.74 -0.43 12.53
C ARG A 24 24.84 -1.95 12.44
N TYR A 25 24.29 -2.50 11.37
CA TYR A 25 24.37 -3.92 11.06
C TYR A 25 25.51 -4.23 10.10
N PRO A 26 26.13 -5.42 10.22
CA PRO A 26 27.14 -5.86 9.27
C PRO A 26 26.53 -6.03 7.87
N SER A 27 27.34 -5.83 6.84
CA SER A 27 26.91 -5.81 5.44
C SER A 27 26.16 -7.07 5.01
N TRP A 28 26.48 -8.24 5.57
CA TRP A 28 25.79 -9.50 5.24
C TRP A 28 24.32 -9.51 5.70
N LYS A 29 23.98 -8.90 6.84
CA LYS A 29 22.59 -8.72 7.28
C LYS A 29 21.82 -7.76 6.38
N ILE A 30 22.47 -6.69 5.91
CA ILE A 30 21.85 -5.77 4.95
C ILE A 30 21.58 -6.45 3.59
N LYS A 31 22.49 -7.33 3.17
CA LYS A 31 22.30 -8.18 1.98
C LYS A 31 21.17 -9.19 2.17
N GLU A 32 21.03 -9.77 3.36
CA GLU A 32 19.93 -10.66 3.70
C GLU A 32 18.57 -9.95 3.59
N ILE A 33 18.42 -8.76 4.19
CA ILE A 33 17.21 -7.93 4.01
C ILE A 33 16.95 -7.64 2.53
N SER A 34 17.99 -7.31 1.77
CA SER A 34 17.87 -7.03 0.33
C SER A 34 17.44 -8.27 -0.47
N SER A 35 17.90 -9.47 -0.10
CA SER A 35 17.45 -10.74 -0.68
C SER A 35 15.95 -10.94 -0.45
N TYR A 36 15.45 -10.71 0.77
CA TYR A 36 14.02 -10.75 1.05
C TYR A 36 13.22 -9.70 0.26
N ILE A 37 13.77 -8.50 0.05
CA ILE A 37 13.11 -7.50 -0.79
C ILE A 37 12.97 -8.00 -2.24
N GLN A 38 13.97 -8.72 -2.77
CA GLN A 38 13.93 -9.28 -4.12
C GLN A 38 12.83 -10.33 -4.28
N THR A 39 12.60 -11.18 -3.28
CA THR A 39 11.52 -12.19 -3.33
C THR A 39 10.14 -11.54 -3.39
N ILE A 40 9.98 -10.37 -2.77
CA ILE A 40 8.73 -9.58 -2.74
C ILE A 40 8.56 -8.71 -3.99
N LYS A 41 9.64 -8.33 -4.68
CA LYS A 41 9.64 -7.37 -5.80
C LYS A 41 8.55 -7.65 -6.85
N ASN A 42 8.39 -8.92 -7.22
CA ASN A 42 7.44 -9.35 -8.25
C ASN A 42 6.01 -9.58 -7.72
N LYS A 43 5.82 -9.55 -6.40
CA LYS A 43 4.54 -9.73 -5.71
C LYS A 43 3.77 -8.42 -5.50
N MET A 44 4.38 -7.27 -5.77
CA MET A 44 3.70 -5.98 -5.63
C MET A 44 2.68 -5.74 -6.75
N PRO A 45 1.42 -5.40 -6.42
CA PRO A 45 0.36 -5.10 -7.38
C PRO A 45 0.68 -3.94 -8.35
N CYS A 46 -0.17 -3.78 -9.36
CA CYS A 46 -0.04 -2.74 -10.38
C CYS A 46 -0.35 -1.31 -9.91
N GLU A 47 -1.02 -1.15 -8.76
CA GLU A 47 -1.25 0.17 -8.13
C GLU A 47 0.05 0.84 -7.67
N PHE A 48 1.10 0.05 -7.46
CA PHE A 48 2.41 0.56 -7.06
C PHE A 48 3.24 0.94 -8.29
N ALA A 49 3.39 2.25 -8.51
CA ALA A 49 4.16 2.82 -9.62
C ALA A 49 5.66 2.44 -9.61
N ARG A 50 6.19 2.00 -8.47
CA ARG A 50 7.58 1.55 -8.33
C ARG A 50 7.60 0.18 -7.68
N LYS A 51 8.53 -0.67 -8.13
CA LYS A 51 8.80 -1.95 -7.48
C LYS A 51 9.83 -1.76 -6.35
N PRO A 52 9.79 -2.61 -5.31
CA PRO A 52 10.80 -2.60 -4.26
C PRO A 52 12.21 -2.69 -4.85
N ARG A 53 13.10 -1.84 -4.35
CA ARG A 53 14.54 -1.84 -4.68
C ARG A 53 15.33 -2.27 -3.46
N ASN A 54 16.55 -2.72 -3.69
CA ASN A 54 17.43 -3.16 -2.61
C ASN A 54 17.88 -1.98 -1.73
N LEU A 55 18.38 -2.29 -0.54
CA LEU A 55 18.80 -1.26 0.43
C LEU A 55 20.08 -0.51 -0.02
N ASP A 56 20.95 -1.10 -0.83
CA ASP A 56 22.13 -0.40 -1.39
C ASP A 56 21.74 0.84 -2.22
N GLU A 57 20.55 0.85 -2.80
CA GLU A 57 20.01 1.98 -3.56
C GLU A 57 19.20 2.96 -2.71
N VAL A 58 19.16 2.82 -1.38
CA VAL A 58 18.28 3.62 -0.49
C VAL A 58 18.44 5.14 -0.68
N ASN A 59 19.65 5.60 -1.00
CA ASN A 59 19.92 7.02 -1.26
C ASN A 59 19.17 7.56 -2.49
N ARG A 60 18.77 6.69 -3.41
CA ARG A 60 18.02 7.01 -4.63
C ARG A 60 16.52 6.70 -4.48
N TRP A 61 16.07 6.21 -3.33
CA TRP A 61 14.66 5.93 -3.08
C TRP A 61 13.85 7.23 -3.05
N LYS A 62 12.68 7.20 -3.70
CA LYS A 62 11.69 8.28 -3.60
C LYS A 62 10.83 8.07 -2.35
N ALA A 63 10.15 9.12 -1.92
CA ALA A 63 9.23 9.06 -0.78
C ALA A 63 8.17 7.94 -0.91
N THR A 64 7.69 7.65 -2.13
CA THR A 64 6.74 6.56 -2.39
C THR A 64 7.31 5.19 -2.04
N GLU A 65 8.62 4.98 -2.18
CA GLU A 65 9.27 3.70 -1.89
C GLU A 65 9.52 3.55 -0.39
N PHE A 66 9.93 4.62 0.29
CA PHE A 66 9.98 4.65 1.76
C PHE A 66 8.59 4.40 2.37
N ARG A 67 7.53 4.98 1.78
CA ARG A 67 6.15 4.72 2.19
C ARG A 67 5.77 3.25 1.97
N MET A 68 6.15 2.67 0.83
CA MET A 68 5.86 1.27 0.52
C MET A 68 6.59 0.32 1.47
N PHE A 69 7.85 0.61 1.78
CA PHE A 69 8.63 -0.09 2.80
C PHE A 69 7.95 0.00 4.16
N LEU A 70 7.57 1.20 4.58
CA LEU A 70 6.95 1.43 5.88
C LEU A 70 5.64 0.66 6.05
N LEU A 71 4.76 0.66 5.05
CA LEU A 71 3.38 0.18 5.21
C LEU A 71 3.18 -1.29 4.85
N TYR A 72 4.00 -1.86 3.98
CA TYR A 72 3.68 -3.16 3.37
C TYR A 72 4.72 -4.22 3.63
N TYR A 73 5.99 -4.00 3.28
CA TYR A 73 6.98 -5.08 3.29
C TYR A 73 8.09 -4.91 4.32
N GLY A 74 8.31 -3.71 4.87
CA GLY A 74 9.40 -3.41 5.79
C GLY A 74 9.38 -4.27 7.05
N ILE A 75 8.20 -4.42 7.68
CA ILE A 75 8.05 -5.25 8.89
C ILE A 75 8.51 -6.69 8.61
N ILE A 76 8.12 -7.23 7.46
CA ILE A 76 8.36 -8.62 7.08
C ILE A 76 9.84 -8.84 6.76
N VAL A 77 10.41 -8.01 5.87
CA VAL A 77 11.80 -8.22 5.39
C VAL A 77 12.86 -7.92 6.44
N THR A 78 12.52 -7.16 7.49
CA THR A 78 13.48 -6.78 8.52
C THR A 78 13.44 -7.68 9.76
N LYS A 79 12.34 -8.40 10.02
CA LYS A 79 12.19 -9.24 11.22
C LYS A 79 13.31 -10.27 11.41
N PRO A 80 13.78 -10.99 10.37
CA PRO A 80 14.81 -12.02 10.55
C PRO A 80 16.20 -11.44 10.89
N SER A 81 16.49 -10.23 10.41
CA SER A 81 17.85 -9.67 10.45
C SER A 81 18.06 -8.65 11.59
N LEU A 82 17.04 -7.86 11.93
CA LEU A 82 17.13 -6.84 12.97
C LEU A 82 17.04 -7.44 14.38
N LYS A 83 17.61 -6.71 15.37
CA LYS A 83 17.44 -7.02 16.79
C LYS A 83 16.00 -6.69 17.18
N ASP A 84 15.43 -7.43 18.12
CA ASP A 84 14.01 -7.25 18.49
C ASP A 84 13.68 -5.81 18.93
N GLN A 85 14.56 -5.15 19.69
CA GLN A 85 14.39 -3.74 20.05
C GLN A 85 14.26 -2.80 18.82
N HIS A 86 15.11 -2.97 17.80
CA HIS A 86 15.08 -2.12 16.60
C HIS A 86 13.86 -2.45 15.74
N TRP A 87 13.51 -3.73 15.65
CA TRP A 87 12.34 -4.17 14.90
C TRP A 87 11.04 -3.71 15.58
N ASN A 88 10.92 -3.84 16.91
CA ASN A 88 9.75 -3.39 17.67
C ASN A 88 9.58 -1.87 17.54
N ASN A 89 10.67 -1.10 17.58
CA ASN A 89 10.62 0.34 17.32
C ASN A 89 10.08 0.61 15.90
N PHE A 90 10.65 0.00 14.85
CA PHE A 90 10.12 0.17 13.49
C PHE A 90 8.68 -0.32 13.31
N PHE A 91 8.31 -1.41 13.99
CA PHE A 91 6.96 -1.97 14.00
C PHE A 91 5.95 -0.99 14.60
N ASN A 92 6.26 -0.35 15.72
CA ASN A 92 5.41 0.69 16.32
C ASN A 92 5.13 1.83 15.33
N LEU A 93 6.17 2.32 14.64
CA LEU A 93 6.00 3.34 13.60
C LEU A 93 5.11 2.84 12.45
N SER A 94 5.37 1.63 11.96
CA SER A 94 4.61 1.06 10.83
C SER A 94 3.13 0.87 11.15
N ILE A 95 2.80 0.27 12.29
CA ILE A 95 1.40 0.06 12.71
C ILE A 95 0.69 1.40 12.94
N SER A 96 1.36 2.36 13.59
CA SER A 96 0.80 3.71 13.78
C SER A 96 0.45 4.35 12.44
N MET A 97 1.35 4.27 11.46
CA MET A 97 1.11 4.84 10.14
C MET A 97 0.05 4.09 9.35
N ILE A 98 -0.08 2.77 9.50
CA ILE A 98 -1.21 2.00 8.92
C ILE A 98 -2.54 2.52 9.48
N ILE A 99 -2.63 2.76 10.79
CA ILE A 99 -3.83 3.31 11.43
C ILE A 99 -4.11 4.72 10.90
N LEU A 100 -3.14 5.63 10.98
CA LEU A 100 -3.32 7.05 10.66
C LEU A 100 -3.50 7.35 9.16
N LEU A 101 -3.15 6.40 8.28
CA LEU A 101 -3.40 6.51 6.84
C LEU A 101 -4.65 5.78 6.40
N SER A 102 -5.22 4.93 7.25
CA SER A 102 -6.43 4.18 6.95
C SER A 102 -7.68 4.97 7.30
N PRO A 103 -8.61 5.18 6.36
CA PRO A 103 -9.86 5.86 6.68
C PRO A 103 -10.83 5.04 7.54
N ASP A 104 -10.61 3.73 7.73
CA ASP A 104 -11.51 2.85 8.53
C ASP A 104 -11.06 2.65 9.98
N HIS A 105 -9.92 3.23 10.38
CA HIS A 105 -9.26 2.87 11.64
C HIS A 105 -9.35 3.96 12.72
N LEU A 106 -10.32 4.86 12.64
CA LEU A 106 -10.56 5.92 13.64
C LEU A 106 -10.60 5.36 15.07
N LYS A 107 -11.22 4.20 15.29
CA LYS A 107 -11.30 3.54 16.61
C LYS A 107 -9.94 3.18 17.23
N TYR A 108 -8.86 3.19 16.45
CA TYR A 108 -7.51 2.84 16.89
C TYR A 108 -6.57 4.04 17.06
N ILE A 109 -7.09 5.27 16.98
CA ILE A 109 -6.24 6.47 17.08
C ILE A 109 -5.44 6.54 18.39
N ASN A 110 -6.06 6.17 19.52
CA ASN A 110 -5.36 6.15 20.81
C ASN A 110 -4.26 5.09 20.84
N VAL A 111 -4.43 3.98 20.14
CA VAL A 111 -3.38 2.96 19.97
C VAL A 111 -2.22 3.55 19.16
N ALA A 112 -2.50 4.24 18.04
CA ALA A 112 -1.46 4.90 17.26
C ALA A 112 -0.70 5.96 18.08
N ARG A 113 -1.40 6.76 18.91
CA ARG A 113 -0.78 7.76 19.79
C ARG A 113 0.21 7.12 20.75
N GLN A 114 -0.21 6.08 21.47
CA GLN A 114 0.66 5.33 22.39
C GLN A 114 1.87 4.71 21.69
N LEU A 115 1.68 4.18 20.48
CA LEU A 115 2.77 3.59 19.70
C LEU A 115 3.77 4.63 19.20
N LEU A 116 3.32 5.82 18.79
CA LEU A 116 4.21 6.91 18.38
C LEU A 116 4.97 7.49 19.57
N ASP A 117 4.33 7.64 20.73
CA ASP A 117 5.01 8.05 21.97
C ASP A 117 6.07 7.03 22.38
N SER A 118 5.71 5.74 22.34
CA SER A 118 6.65 4.64 22.62
C SER A 118 7.78 4.62 21.59
N PHE A 119 7.47 4.83 20.31
CA PHE A 119 8.47 4.92 19.25
C PHE A 119 9.51 5.99 19.53
N VAL A 120 9.09 7.21 19.91
CA VAL A 120 10.03 8.31 20.17
C VAL A 120 10.87 8.05 21.41
N LYS A 121 10.27 7.54 22.49
CA LYS A 121 11.00 7.17 23.73
C LYS A 121 12.02 6.06 23.47
N ASP A 122 11.60 4.98 22.80
CA ASP A 122 12.48 3.88 22.45
C ASP A 122 13.56 4.33 21.47
N PHE A 123 13.24 5.24 20.54
CA PHE A 123 14.21 5.78 19.60
C PHE A 123 15.34 6.52 20.34
N GLU A 124 15.01 7.31 21.36
CA GLU A 124 15.99 8.00 22.21
C GLU A 124 16.96 7.01 22.86
N ILE A 125 16.43 5.93 23.42
CA ILE A 125 17.21 4.91 24.14
C ILE A 125 18.08 4.11 23.16
N ILE A 126 17.49 3.69 22.03
CA ILE A 126 18.13 2.80 21.06
C ILE A 126 19.21 3.53 20.24
N TYR A 127 18.89 4.73 19.75
CA TYR A 127 19.74 5.43 18.79
C TYR A 127 20.48 6.62 19.41
N GLY A 128 20.06 7.08 20.59
CA GLY A 128 20.65 8.21 21.29
C GLY A 128 19.86 9.51 21.09
N ARG A 129 19.72 10.25 22.19
CA ARG A 129 18.99 11.54 22.26
C ARG A 129 19.44 12.58 21.23
N TYR A 130 20.74 12.62 20.93
CA TYR A 130 21.30 13.55 19.94
C TYR A 130 20.79 13.29 18.51
N LEU A 131 20.21 12.10 18.24
CA LEU A 131 19.56 11.78 16.97
C LEU A 131 18.06 12.08 16.96
N ILE A 132 17.47 12.66 18.01
CA ILE A 132 16.07 13.12 17.96
C ILE A 132 16.01 14.43 17.17
N SER A 133 15.87 14.31 15.86
CA SER A 133 15.62 15.46 14.99
C SER A 133 14.16 15.92 15.10
N HIS A 134 13.86 17.12 14.61
CA HIS A 134 12.49 17.62 14.44
C HIS A 134 11.57 16.58 13.80
N ASN A 135 12.04 15.82 12.80
CA ASN A 135 11.23 14.79 12.15
C ASN A 135 10.79 13.65 13.07
N ILE A 136 11.63 13.30 14.06
CA ILE A 136 11.33 12.24 15.03
C ILE A 136 10.35 12.79 16.07
N HIS A 137 10.64 13.97 16.63
CA HIS A 137 9.76 14.59 17.62
C HIS A 137 8.37 14.88 17.06
N GLY A 138 8.30 15.43 15.83
CA GLY A 138 7.04 15.78 15.17
C GLY A 138 6.11 14.60 14.91
N LEU A 139 6.57 13.35 15.03
CA LEU A 139 5.70 12.18 14.95
C LEU A 139 4.64 12.17 16.05
N THR A 140 4.95 12.69 17.24
CA THR A 140 4.01 12.74 18.38
C THR A 140 2.75 13.56 18.07
N HIS A 141 2.84 14.53 17.17
CA HIS A 141 1.73 15.40 16.76
C HIS A 141 0.88 14.84 15.60
N LEU A 142 1.27 13.71 15.00
CA LEU A 142 0.54 13.16 13.85
C LEU A 142 -0.89 12.71 14.21
N CYS A 143 -1.12 12.29 15.45
CA CYS A 143 -2.47 11.98 15.91
C CYS A 143 -3.34 13.24 16.00
N ASP A 144 -2.76 14.38 16.38
CA ASP A 144 -3.48 15.65 16.46
C ASP A 144 -3.85 16.16 15.06
N ASP A 145 -2.95 16.00 14.09
CA ASP A 145 -3.24 16.24 12.67
C ASP A 145 -4.37 15.33 12.16
N TYR A 146 -4.38 14.06 12.58
CA TYR A 146 -5.45 13.14 12.21
C TYR A 146 -6.79 13.55 12.81
N ASP A 147 -6.81 13.91 14.10
CA ASP A 147 -8.04 14.38 14.77
C ASP A 147 -8.64 15.61 14.06
N LYS A 148 -7.78 16.46 13.47
CA LYS A 148 -8.19 17.66 12.75
C LYS A 148 -8.58 17.43 11.27
N PHE A 149 -7.85 16.58 10.56
CA PHE A 149 -7.96 16.45 9.10
C PHE A 149 -8.41 15.06 8.61
N GLY A 150 -8.60 14.12 9.53
CA GLY A 150 -8.82 12.71 9.23
C GLY A 150 -7.53 12.02 8.74
N PRO A 151 -7.65 10.99 7.88
CA PRO A 151 -6.49 10.27 7.34
C PRO A 151 -5.41 11.21 6.81
N LEU A 152 -4.15 10.97 7.17
CA LEU A 152 -3.05 11.91 6.93
C LEU A 152 -2.76 12.18 5.45
N ASP A 153 -3.33 11.41 4.53
CA ASP A 153 -3.25 11.73 3.10
C ASP A 153 -4.06 12.98 2.74
N ASN A 154 -5.10 13.32 3.51
CA ASN A 154 -5.92 14.53 3.35
C ASN A 154 -5.13 15.82 3.62
N CYS A 155 -4.13 15.77 4.51
CA CYS A 155 -3.24 16.90 4.82
C CYS A 155 -1.84 16.70 4.22
N SER A 156 -1.67 15.77 3.28
CA SER A 156 -0.35 15.47 2.71
C SER A 156 0.04 16.39 1.55
N ALA A 157 1.34 16.71 1.47
CA ALA A 157 1.90 17.49 0.36
C ALA A 157 2.11 16.68 -0.95
N PHE A 158 1.81 15.37 -0.98
CA PHE A 158 2.06 14.51 -2.15
C PHE A 158 1.37 15.01 -3.43
N PRO A 159 0.08 15.41 -3.42
CA PRO A 159 -0.59 15.92 -4.61
C PRO A 159 0.06 17.20 -5.15
N PHE A 160 0.44 18.11 -4.26
CA PHE A 160 1.04 19.40 -4.61
C PHE A 160 2.44 19.21 -5.22
N GLU A 161 3.29 18.37 -4.63
CA GLU A 161 4.61 18.07 -5.17
C GLU A 161 4.54 17.35 -6.51
N ASN A 162 3.58 16.43 -6.67
CA ASN A 162 3.35 15.78 -7.96
C ASN A 162 2.89 16.78 -9.03
N TYR A 163 1.99 17.70 -8.67
CA TYR A 163 1.50 18.74 -9.57
C TYR A 163 2.57 19.78 -9.93
N MET A 164 3.54 20.03 -9.05
CA MET A 164 4.69 20.90 -9.34
C MET A 164 5.44 20.46 -10.61
N GLY A 165 5.54 19.16 -10.87
CA GLY A 165 6.10 18.64 -12.12
C GLY A 165 5.27 18.98 -13.36
N CYS A 166 3.95 19.07 -13.22
CA CYS A 166 3.06 19.56 -14.28
C CYS A 166 3.32 21.04 -14.57
N LEU A 167 3.39 21.87 -13.53
CA LEU A 167 3.68 23.30 -13.68
C LEU A 167 5.04 23.54 -14.33
N LYS A 168 6.08 22.82 -13.90
CA LYS A 168 7.42 22.91 -14.51
C LYS A 168 7.44 22.59 -15.99
N ARG A 169 6.62 21.65 -16.48
CA ARG A 169 6.52 21.33 -17.92
C ARG A 169 5.80 22.41 -18.73
N MET A 170 4.99 23.25 -18.10
CA MET A 170 4.35 24.39 -18.78
C MET A 170 5.36 25.51 -19.07
N LEU A 171 6.48 25.54 -18.33
CA LEU A 171 7.56 26.49 -18.52
C LEU A 171 8.55 25.98 -19.56
N ARG A 172 8.78 26.76 -20.62
CA ARG A 172 9.81 26.47 -21.64
C ARG A 172 11.09 27.28 -21.44
N LYS A 173 10.96 28.51 -20.96
CA LYS A 173 12.06 29.46 -20.72
C LYS A 173 11.86 30.18 -19.38
N PRO A 174 12.92 30.71 -18.75
CA PRO A 174 12.80 31.42 -17.48
C PRO A 174 12.09 32.79 -17.59
N HIS A 175 11.96 33.34 -18.79
CA HIS A 175 11.32 34.64 -19.03
C HIS A 175 9.79 34.55 -18.94
N LYS A 176 9.14 35.43 -18.17
CA LYS A 176 7.66 35.50 -18.03
C LYS A 176 7.01 34.14 -17.67
N PRO A 177 7.40 33.54 -16.54
CA PRO A 177 6.95 32.20 -16.17
C PRO A 177 5.44 32.15 -15.88
N LEU A 178 4.89 33.19 -15.24
CA LEU A 178 3.47 33.25 -14.92
C LEU A 178 2.62 33.29 -16.20
N GLU A 179 2.98 34.16 -17.15
CA GLU A 179 2.25 34.31 -18.41
C GLU A 179 2.33 33.05 -19.26
N GLN A 180 3.47 32.35 -19.26
CA GLN A 180 3.59 31.04 -19.91
C GLN A 180 2.63 30.01 -19.33
N VAL A 181 2.57 29.91 -17.99
CA VAL A 181 1.66 28.98 -17.30
C VAL A 181 0.20 29.34 -17.59
N VAL A 182 -0.18 30.61 -17.44
CA VAL A 182 -1.55 31.08 -17.68
C VAL A 182 -2.00 30.80 -19.11
N LYS A 183 -1.17 31.16 -20.12
CA LYS A 183 -1.49 30.90 -21.53
C LYS A 183 -1.63 29.41 -21.82
N ARG A 184 -0.70 28.58 -21.32
CA ARG A 184 -0.74 27.12 -21.51
C ARG A 184 -1.94 26.49 -20.80
N TYR A 185 -2.29 26.95 -19.61
CA TYR A 185 -3.45 26.47 -18.88
C TYR A 185 -4.75 26.82 -19.61
N SER A 186 -4.88 28.06 -20.11
CA SER A 186 -6.01 28.49 -20.92
C SER A 186 -6.18 27.62 -22.17
N GLU A 187 -5.09 27.34 -22.90
CA GLU A 187 -5.09 26.44 -24.06
C GLU A 187 -5.62 25.04 -23.70
N ILE A 188 -5.15 24.47 -22.57
CA ILE A 188 -5.61 23.16 -22.09
C ILE A 188 -7.11 23.17 -21.78
N CYS A 189 -7.62 24.21 -21.13
CA CYS A 189 -9.04 24.31 -20.78
C CYS A 189 -9.91 24.39 -22.05
N SER A 190 -9.52 25.20 -23.03
CA SER A 190 -10.25 25.32 -24.30
C SER A 190 -10.28 24.01 -25.10
N LEU A 191 -9.24 23.18 -25.01
CA LEU A 191 -9.20 21.88 -25.69
C LEU A 191 -9.99 20.79 -24.94
N LYS A 192 -10.03 20.86 -23.59
CA LYS A 192 -10.69 19.84 -22.75
C LYS A 192 -12.22 19.92 -22.75
N SER A 193 -12.81 21.06 -23.07
CA SER A 193 -14.28 21.19 -23.17
C SER A 193 -14.90 20.26 -24.22
N ASN A 194 -14.09 19.73 -25.14
CA ASN A 194 -14.53 18.80 -26.20
C ASN A 194 -14.29 17.32 -25.87
N THR A 195 -13.60 16.98 -24.78
CA THR A 195 -13.34 15.59 -24.39
C THR A 195 -14.26 15.19 -23.25
N LYS A 196 -15.19 14.26 -23.53
CA LYS A 196 -16.10 13.65 -22.52
C LYS A 196 -15.33 13.32 -21.23
N THR A 197 -15.91 13.70 -20.10
CA THR A 197 -15.51 13.29 -18.75
C THR A 197 -15.20 11.80 -18.74
N LYS A 198 -14.07 11.39 -18.15
CA LYS A 198 -13.78 9.97 -17.91
C LYS A 198 -14.97 9.40 -17.12
N ASN A 199 -15.74 8.49 -17.73
CA ASN A 199 -16.79 7.78 -17.00
C ASN A 199 -16.15 7.03 -15.84
N ASP A 200 -16.68 7.22 -14.63
CA ASP A 200 -16.29 6.48 -13.42
C ASP A 200 -16.73 4.99 -13.46
N ALA A 201 -17.39 4.57 -14.55
CA ALA A 201 -17.88 3.22 -14.74
C ALA A 201 -16.74 2.17 -14.81
N PRO A 202 -16.96 0.94 -14.32
CA PRO A 202 -16.00 -0.15 -14.44
C PRO A 202 -15.60 -0.42 -15.88
N TYR A 203 -14.30 -0.57 -16.12
CA TYR A 203 -13.74 -0.91 -17.42
C TYR A 203 -13.26 -2.36 -17.45
N PHE A 204 -13.53 -3.07 -18.55
CA PHE A 204 -13.21 -4.48 -18.72
C PHE A 204 -12.31 -4.68 -19.94
N SER A 205 -11.32 -5.58 -19.83
CA SER A 205 -10.46 -5.93 -20.97
C SER A 205 -9.99 -7.37 -20.94
N GLY A 206 -9.50 -7.85 -22.08
CA GLY A 206 -9.04 -9.22 -22.27
C GLY A 206 -10.20 -10.20 -22.21
N LEU A 207 -11.14 -10.06 -23.16
CA LEU A 207 -12.29 -10.95 -23.37
C LEU A 207 -11.81 -12.38 -23.63
N HIS A 208 -12.44 -13.36 -23.00
CA HIS A 208 -12.15 -14.78 -23.23
C HIS A 208 -13.38 -15.67 -22.95
N THR A 209 -13.22 -16.97 -23.20
CA THR A 209 -14.26 -18.01 -23.01
C THR A 209 -13.80 -19.17 -22.12
N HIS A 210 -12.50 -19.25 -21.78
CA HIS A 210 -11.89 -20.42 -21.12
C HIS A 210 -11.82 -20.34 -19.59
N GLY A 211 -12.52 -19.39 -18.95
CA GLY A 211 -12.49 -19.27 -17.49
C GLY A 211 -13.49 -20.22 -16.82
N PRO A 212 -13.24 -20.61 -15.55
CA PRO A 212 -14.17 -21.44 -14.81
C PRO A 212 -15.50 -20.72 -14.59
N THR A 213 -16.59 -21.49 -14.59
CA THR A 213 -17.96 -21.06 -14.25
C THR A 213 -18.54 -22.12 -13.31
N LEU A 214 -19.24 -21.73 -12.23
CA LEU A 214 -19.84 -22.74 -11.31
C LEU A 214 -21.11 -23.36 -11.90
N SER A 215 -21.81 -22.64 -12.77
CA SER A 215 -23.02 -23.13 -13.43
C SER A 215 -22.96 -22.85 -14.93
N SER A 216 -23.36 -23.85 -15.74
CA SER A 216 -23.50 -23.74 -17.19
C SER A 216 -24.55 -22.71 -17.63
N SER A 217 -25.35 -22.21 -16.69
CA SER A 217 -26.43 -21.24 -16.87
C SER A 217 -25.99 -19.78 -16.74
N ILE A 218 -24.75 -19.47 -16.32
CA ILE A 218 -24.25 -18.08 -16.32
C ILE A 218 -23.99 -17.65 -17.76
N LYS A 219 -24.97 -16.96 -18.35
CA LYS A 219 -24.82 -16.26 -19.63
C LYS A 219 -24.13 -14.91 -19.40
N GLY A 220 -22.89 -14.79 -19.85
CA GLY A 220 -22.09 -13.58 -19.66
C GLY A 220 -20.76 -13.62 -20.40
N LYS A 221 -20.21 -12.43 -20.66
CA LYS A 221 -18.87 -12.27 -21.25
C LYS A 221 -17.81 -12.35 -20.15
N GLN A 222 -16.76 -13.13 -20.37
CA GLN A 222 -15.68 -13.31 -19.39
C GLN A 222 -14.48 -12.42 -19.71
N PHE A 223 -13.81 -11.93 -18.68
CA PHE A 223 -12.71 -10.98 -18.81
C PHE A 223 -11.54 -11.35 -17.88
N THR A 224 -10.33 -11.07 -18.35
CA THR A 224 -9.13 -11.23 -17.52
C THR A 224 -8.81 -10.01 -16.66
N THR A 225 -9.40 -8.85 -16.96
CA THR A 225 -9.08 -7.58 -16.29
C THR A 225 -10.34 -6.76 -16.01
N LEU A 226 -10.42 -6.24 -14.79
CA LEU A 226 -11.44 -5.32 -14.30
C LEU A 226 -10.76 -4.11 -13.68
N VAL A 227 -11.01 -2.92 -14.22
CA VAL A 227 -10.48 -1.65 -13.71
C VAL A 227 -11.62 -0.91 -13.02
N LEU A 228 -11.40 -0.62 -11.75
CA LEU A 228 -12.26 0.18 -10.88
C LEU A 228 -11.59 1.51 -10.57
N LYS A 229 -12.38 2.44 -10.02
CA LYS A 229 -11.92 3.80 -9.69
C LYS A 229 -10.64 3.84 -8.84
N SER A 230 -10.52 2.94 -7.85
CA SER A 230 -9.38 2.92 -6.93
C SER A 230 -8.46 1.71 -7.06
N MET A 231 -8.77 0.73 -7.92
CA MET A 231 -8.04 -0.53 -7.99
C MET A 231 -8.20 -1.22 -9.34
N THR A 232 -7.24 -2.08 -9.70
CA THR A 232 -7.30 -2.88 -10.93
C THR A 232 -7.10 -4.35 -10.60
N ILE A 233 -8.03 -5.20 -11.02
CA ILE A 233 -7.94 -6.65 -10.86
C ILE A 233 -7.47 -7.25 -12.19
N LYS A 234 -6.49 -8.16 -12.11
CA LYS A 234 -5.99 -8.92 -13.27
C LYS A 234 -5.88 -10.39 -12.89
N THR A 235 -6.75 -11.23 -13.42
CA THR A 235 -6.80 -12.67 -13.09
C THR A 235 -5.59 -13.44 -13.61
N HIS A 236 -4.99 -12.97 -14.71
CA HIS A 236 -3.78 -13.55 -15.30
C HIS A 236 -2.49 -13.19 -14.56
N LEU A 237 -2.52 -12.23 -13.62
CA LEU A 237 -1.37 -11.86 -12.80
C LEU A 237 -1.65 -12.16 -11.34
N GLU A 238 -0.90 -13.10 -10.78
CA GLU A 238 -1.06 -13.56 -9.40
C GLU A 238 -1.16 -12.39 -8.41
N ARG A 239 -0.20 -11.46 -8.46
CA ARG A 239 -0.11 -10.29 -7.58
C ARG A 239 -1.30 -9.33 -7.62
N ASP A 240 -2.13 -9.39 -8.65
CA ASP A 240 -3.26 -8.49 -8.89
C ASP A 240 -4.62 -9.18 -8.72
N SER A 241 -4.62 -10.43 -8.24
CA SER A 241 -5.79 -11.31 -8.23
C SER A 241 -6.42 -11.53 -6.85
N TYR A 242 -6.01 -10.79 -5.81
CA TYR A 242 -6.43 -11.04 -4.43
C TYR A 242 -7.26 -9.90 -3.83
N PHE A 243 -8.32 -10.24 -3.09
CA PHE A 243 -9.12 -9.26 -2.36
C PHE A 243 -9.66 -9.83 -1.04
N LEU A 244 -10.12 -8.91 -0.19
CA LEU A 244 -10.84 -9.18 1.04
C LEU A 244 -12.32 -8.87 0.80
N THR A 245 -13.21 -9.79 1.15
CA THR A 245 -14.66 -9.57 1.05
C THR A 245 -15.18 -8.72 2.21
N GLN A 246 -16.41 -8.20 2.09
CA GLN A 246 -17.10 -7.52 3.20
C GLN A 246 -17.23 -8.42 4.44
N GLU A 247 -17.41 -9.73 4.23
CA GLU A 247 -17.42 -10.77 5.28
C GLU A 247 -16.01 -11.15 5.80
N LYS A 248 -14.97 -10.38 5.48
CA LYS A 248 -13.58 -10.63 5.86
C LYS A 248 -13.04 -12.00 5.40
N LYS A 249 -13.49 -12.53 4.26
CA LYS A 249 -12.88 -13.69 3.59
C LYS A 249 -11.78 -13.23 2.66
N VAL A 250 -10.60 -13.87 2.73
CA VAL A 250 -9.49 -13.60 1.81
C VAL A 250 -9.63 -14.54 0.63
N VAL A 251 -9.68 -13.98 -0.57
CA VAL A 251 -10.00 -14.77 -1.77
C VAL A 251 -9.10 -14.40 -2.94
N LYS A 252 -8.92 -15.36 -3.85
CA LYS A 252 -8.24 -15.22 -5.13
C LYS A 252 -9.26 -15.26 -6.26
N ILE A 253 -9.29 -14.23 -7.10
CA ILE A 253 -10.13 -14.15 -8.30
C ILE A 253 -9.49 -14.99 -9.40
N VAL A 254 -10.27 -15.90 -9.95
CA VAL A 254 -9.88 -16.76 -11.07
C VAL A 254 -10.59 -16.34 -12.36
N ASN A 255 -11.81 -15.78 -12.26
CA ASN A 255 -12.55 -15.32 -13.42
C ASN A 255 -13.42 -14.08 -13.11
N ILE A 256 -13.69 -13.25 -14.11
CA ILE A 256 -14.59 -12.11 -14.04
C ILE A 256 -15.63 -12.28 -15.14
N ILE A 257 -16.91 -12.23 -14.78
CA ILE A 257 -18.02 -12.45 -15.71
C ILE A 257 -18.98 -11.26 -15.62
N LYS A 258 -19.20 -10.59 -16.75
CA LYS A 258 -20.26 -9.58 -16.88
C LYS A 258 -21.50 -10.27 -17.45
N LYS A 259 -22.58 -10.30 -16.68
CA LYS A 259 -23.85 -10.91 -17.12
C LYS A 259 -24.40 -10.20 -18.36
N GLU A 260 -25.09 -10.96 -19.21
CA GLU A 260 -25.86 -10.38 -20.32
C GLU A 260 -27.03 -9.55 -19.77
N ASN A 261 -27.33 -8.42 -20.41
CA ASN A 261 -28.46 -7.54 -20.10
C ASN A 261 -28.55 -7.01 -18.66
N SER A 262 -27.44 -7.02 -17.90
CA SER A 262 -27.34 -6.37 -16.59
C SER A 262 -25.96 -5.74 -16.40
N GLU A 263 -25.87 -4.78 -15.47
CA GLU A 263 -24.59 -4.23 -15.02
C GLU A 263 -23.91 -5.12 -13.95
N ASP A 264 -24.50 -6.27 -13.65
CA ASP A 264 -23.99 -7.19 -12.65
C ASP A 264 -22.71 -7.88 -13.12
N VAL A 265 -21.73 -7.87 -12.22
CA VAL A 265 -20.43 -8.49 -12.39
C VAL A 265 -20.26 -9.57 -11.33
N ILE A 266 -20.09 -10.81 -11.79
CA ILE A 266 -19.78 -11.96 -10.98
C ILE A 266 -18.28 -12.21 -11.01
N LEU A 267 -17.72 -12.50 -9.84
CA LEU A 267 -16.33 -12.88 -9.63
C LEU A 267 -16.30 -14.34 -9.22
N ILE A 268 -15.59 -15.16 -9.98
CA ILE A 268 -15.34 -16.56 -9.63
C ILE A 268 -14.04 -16.62 -8.85
N CYS A 269 -14.12 -17.10 -7.62
CA CYS A 269 -13.04 -17.00 -6.65
C CYS A 269 -12.72 -18.34 -6.00
N LYS A 270 -11.50 -18.45 -5.46
CA LYS A 270 -11.09 -19.47 -4.50
C LYS A 270 -10.85 -18.81 -3.14
N ILE A 271 -11.17 -19.49 -2.04
CA ILE A 271 -11.11 -18.94 -0.68
C ILE A 271 -9.92 -19.54 0.05
N PHE A 272 -9.25 -18.77 0.91
CA PHE A 272 -8.27 -19.35 1.83
C PHE A 272 -8.97 -19.93 3.06
N ASP A 273 -8.75 -21.22 3.32
CA ASP A 273 -9.44 -21.94 4.40
C ASP A 273 -8.91 -21.58 5.78
N LYS A 274 -7.59 -21.34 5.89
CA LYS A 274 -6.94 -21.00 7.15
C LYS A 274 -6.57 -19.53 7.17
N LYS A 275 -6.97 -18.84 8.24
CA LYS A 275 -6.70 -17.42 8.49
C LYS A 275 -6.30 -17.22 9.96
N ASN A 276 -5.09 -16.75 10.18
CA ASN A 276 -4.50 -16.55 11.50
C ASN A 276 -4.04 -15.09 11.69
N GLU A 277 -3.81 -14.70 12.94
CA GLU A 277 -3.20 -13.42 13.28
C GLU A 277 -1.71 -13.41 12.93
N LEU A 278 -1.23 -12.33 12.31
CA LEU A 278 0.20 -12.03 12.17
C LEU A 278 0.79 -11.54 13.51
N PHE A 279 0.03 -10.78 14.28
CA PHE A 279 0.39 -10.30 15.61
C PHE A 279 -0.86 -10.02 16.46
N ILE A 280 -0.71 -10.13 17.78
CA ILE A 280 -1.82 -9.95 18.75
C ILE A 280 -1.74 -8.57 19.43
N LYS A 281 -0.53 -8.06 19.66
CA LYS A 281 -0.27 -6.72 20.23
C LYS A 281 0.33 -5.81 19.15
N PRO A 282 0.06 -4.50 19.17
CA PRO A 282 -0.74 -3.75 20.16
C PRO A 282 -2.27 -3.89 19.96
N THR A 283 -2.68 -4.31 18.78
CA THR A 283 -4.04 -4.75 18.45
C THR A 283 -3.93 -6.00 17.58
N LYS A 284 -4.99 -6.81 17.50
CA LYS A 284 -5.01 -7.98 16.61
C LYS A 284 -4.83 -7.53 15.17
N SER A 285 -3.94 -8.17 14.43
CA SER A 285 -3.71 -7.86 13.01
C SER A 285 -4.99 -7.93 12.14
N SER A 286 -5.93 -8.82 12.48
CA SER A 286 -7.24 -8.94 11.83
C SER A 286 -8.13 -7.71 11.96
N GLU A 287 -7.93 -6.89 13.01
CA GLU A 287 -8.62 -5.61 13.17
C GLU A 287 -8.11 -4.56 12.19
N LEU A 288 -6.89 -4.75 11.66
CA LEU A 288 -6.30 -3.94 10.61
C LEU A 288 -6.43 -4.59 9.22
N ASP A 289 -7.27 -5.63 9.11
CA ASP A 289 -7.45 -6.44 7.90
C ASP A 289 -6.15 -7.16 7.43
N ILE A 290 -5.18 -7.36 8.31
CA ILE A 290 -3.92 -8.07 8.05
C ILE A 290 -4.04 -9.52 8.55
N TYR A 291 -3.66 -10.48 7.73
CA TYR A 291 -3.77 -11.90 8.10
C TYR A 291 -2.57 -12.73 7.64
N VAL A 292 -2.38 -13.87 8.28
CA VAL A 292 -1.59 -14.99 7.75
C VAL A 292 -2.56 -16.02 7.19
N VAL A 293 -2.42 -16.37 5.92
CA VAL A 293 -3.32 -17.32 5.24
C VAL A 293 -2.60 -18.55 4.73
N LYS A 294 -3.32 -19.68 4.70
CA LYS A 294 -2.88 -20.96 4.13
C LYS A 294 -4.04 -21.65 3.44
N ASN A 295 -3.70 -22.61 2.58
CA ASN A 295 -4.62 -23.52 1.92
C ASN A 295 -5.68 -22.79 1.09
N LEU A 296 -5.35 -22.54 -0.18
CA LEU A 296 -6.33 -22.04 -1.13
C LEU A 296 -7.27 -23.19 -1.53
N SER A 297 -8.57 -22.99 -1.39
CA SER A 297 -9.60 -23.97 -1.71
C SER A 297 -9.50 -24.44 -3.16
N ASN A 298 -9.84 -25.71 -3.40
CA ASN A 298 -10.03 -26.21 -4.77
C ASN A 298 -11.39 -25.80 -5.34
N ASN A 299 -12.38 -25.62 -4.46
CA ASN A 299 -13.74 -25.23 -4.81
C ASN A 299 -13.79 -23.78 -5.28
N PHE A 300 -14.63 -23.54 -6.29
CA PHE A 300 -14.95 -22.20 -6.76
C PHE A 300 -16.16 -21.65 -5.99
N HIS A 301 -16.16 -20.35 -5.79
CA HIS A 301 -17.23 -19.60 -5.15
C HIS A 301 -17.58 -18.37 -5.99
N GLU A 302 -18.85 -18.00 -6.03
CA GLU A 302 -19.33 -16.79 -6.69
C GLU A 302 -19.42 -15.63 -5.69
N PHE A 303 -18.92 -14.47 -6.11
CA PHE A 303 -19.09 -13.21 -5.39
C PHE A 303 -19.57 -12.15 -6.37
N ASN A 304 -20.39 -11.22 -5.88
CA ASN A 304 -20.69 -10.00 -6.62
C ASN A 304 -19.51 -9.02 -6.48
N ILE A 305 -19.33 -8.15 -7.47
CA ILE A 305 -18.34 -7.06 -7.39
C ILE A 305 -18.52 -6.17 -6.14
N LYS A 306 -19.76 -6.01 -5.65
CA LYS A 306 -20.10 -5.26 -4.44
C LYS A 306 -19.57 -5.91 -3.15
N ASP A 307 -19.23 -7.20 -3.19
CA ASP A 307 -18.67 -7.92 -2.05
C ASP A 307 -17.19 -7.59 -1.82
N ILE A 308 -16.53 -6.90 -2.77
CA ILE A 308 -15.14 -6.45 -2.59
C ILE A 308 -15.09 -5.38 -1.49
N LYS A 309 -14.31 -5.64 -0.45
CA LYS A 309 -13.95 -4.65 0.57
C LYS A 309 -12.67 -3.91 0.19
N LYS A 310 -11.57 -4.65 0.04
CA LYS A 310 -10.22 -4.11 -0.27
C LYS A 310 -9.42 -5.07 -1.15
N LYS A 311 -8.57 -4.54 -2.01
CA LYS A 311 -7.55 -5.32 -2.71
C LYS A 311 -6.42 -5.68 -1.75
N MET A 312 -5.90 -6.90 -1.87
CA MET A 312 -4.90 -7.45 -0.96
C MET A 312 -3.56 -7.65 -1.67
N ILE A 313 -2.46 -7.37 -0.97
CA ILE A 313 -1.10 -7.76 -1.35
C ILE A 313 -0.79 -9.10 -0.69
N MET A 314 -0.26 -10.04 -1.44
CA MET A 314 0.20 -11.34 -0.93
C MET A 314 1.72 -11.38 -0.89
N LEU A 315 2.29 -11.54 0.30
CA LEU A 315 3.72 -11.58 0.52
C LEU A 315 4.14 -12.94 1.12
N PRO A 316 5.24 -13.54 0.65
CA PRO A 316 5.78 -14.74 1.29
C PRO A 316 6.36 -14.41 2.67
N SER A 317 6.21 -15.35 3.60
CA SER A 317 6.92 -15.39 4.88
C SER A 317 7.91 -16.55 4.90
N ASN A 318 8.81 -16.56 5.88
CA ASN A 318 9.90 -17.55 5.99
C ASN A 318 9.40 -19.00 6.19
N ASN A 319 8.16 -19.22 6.63
CA ASN A 319 7.62 -20.53 7.00
C ASN A 319 6.67 -21.15 5.96
N ASN A 320 6.78 -20.79 4.68
CA ASN A 320 5.79 -21.09 3.62
C ASN A 320 4.38 -20.50 3.85
N ASP A 321 4.25 -19.67 4.88
CA ASP A 321 3.04 -18.92 5.18
C ASP A 321 2.92 -17.72 4.21
N LEU A 322 1.69 -17.35 3.87
CA LEU A 322 1.42 -16.16 3.08
C LEU A 322 0.84 -15.07 3.97
N ILE A 323 1.48 -13.90 3.98
CA ILE A 323 1.00 -12.72 4.69
C ILE A 323 0.20 -11.88 3.71
N VAL A 324 -1.00 -11.47 4.14
CA VAL A 324 -1.91 -10.69 3.32
C VAL A 324 -2.15 -9.34 3.96
N ILE A 325 -1.92 -8.27 3.20
CA ILE A 325 -1.98 -6.89 3.69
C ILE A 325 -2.89 -6.09 2.76
N PRO A 326 -3.87 -5.33 3.28
CA PRO A 326 -4.75 -4.54 2.46
C PRO A 326 -4.00 -3.37 1.82
N ILE A 327 -4.26 -3.09 0.55
CA ILE A 327 -3.86 -1.82 -0.05
C ILE A 327 -4.80 -0.75 0.55
N ILE A 328 -4.26 0.13 1.39
CA ILE A 328 -5.02 1.07 2.24
C ILE A 328 -6.05 1.88 1.44
N HIS A 329 -5.69 2.26 0.20
CA HIS A 329 -6.51 3.13 -0.67
C HIS A 329 -7.34 2.37 -1.71
N SER A 330 -7.30 1.04 -1.69
CA SER A 330 -8.15 0.23 -2.56
C SER A 330 -9.51 0.02 -1.88
N ARG A 331 -10.48 0.88 -2.20
CA ARG A 331 -11.84 0.74 -1.68
C ARG A 331 -12.82 0.60 -2.82
N PHE A 332 -13.77 -0.29 -2.63
CA PHE A 332 -14.90 -0.34 -3.55
C PHE A 332 -15.79 0.87 -3.31
N ASN A 333 -15.62 1.91 -4.13
CA ASN A 333 -16.51 3.06 -4.20
C ASN A 333 -17.13 3.05 -5.60
N TYR A 334 -18.46 2.91 -5.66
CA TYR A 334 -19.23 2.97 -6.89
C TYR A 334 -19.27 4.40 -7.44
#